data_AF-C0VZH9-F1
#
_entry.id   AF-C0VZH9-F1
#
_cell.length_a   1.000
_cell.length_b   1.000
_cell.length_c   1.000
_cell.angle_alpha   90.00
_cell.angle_beta   90.00
_cell.angle_gamma   90.00
#
_symmetry.space_group_name_H-M   'P 1'
#
loop_
_entity.id
_entity.type
_entity.pdbx_description
1 polymer ?
#
loop_
_entity_poly.entity_id
_entity_poly.type
_entity_poly.pdbx_seq_one_letter_code
_entity_poly.pdbx_strand_id
1 'polypeptide(L)' 'ATGAVAGAYIADITDGEDRARHFGLMSACFGVGMVAGPVAGGLLGAISLHAPFLAAAVLNGLNLLLGCFLMQESHKGERR' A
#
# COMPACT_ATOMS: atom_id res chain seq x y z
N ALA A 1 10.75 -4.04 6.32
CA ALA A 1 11.02 -2.62 6.62
C ALA A 1 9.78 -1.74 6.42
N THR A 2 9.08 -1.81 5.29
CA THR A 2 7.89 -0.98 4.98
C THR A 2 6.70 -1.16 5.94
N GLY A 3 6.36 -2.39 6.35
CA GLY A 3 5.23 -2.63 7.25
C GLY A 3 5.38 -2.01 8.65
N ALA A 4 6.61 -1.91 9.16
CA ALA A 4 6.89 -1.31 10.47
C ALA A 4 6.73 0.22 10.43
N VAL A 5 7.15 0.88 9.33
CA VAL A 5 7.00 2.33 9.15
C VAL A 5 5.54 2.72 8.96
N ALA A 6 4.79 1.97 8.15
CA ALA A 6 3.36 2.22 7.95
C ALA A 6 2.53 1.96 9.22
N GLY A 7 2.88 0.93 10.01
CA GLY A 7 2.26 0.68 11.31
C GLY A 7 2.57 1.77 12.34
N ALA A 8 3.81 2.29 12.36
CA ALA A 8 4.19 3.41 13.22
C ALA A 8 3.45 4.70 12.83
N TYR A 9 3.34 5.00 11.54
CA TYR A 9 2.58 6.15 11.05
C TYR A 9 1.10 6.07 11.42
N ILE A 10 0.47 4.90 11.24
CA ILE A 10 -0.93 4.68 11.65
C ILE A 10 -1.08 4.83 13.18
N ALA A 11 -0.10 4.37 13.96
CA ALA A 11 -0.11 4.53 15.40
C ALA A 11 0.04 5.99 15.85
N ASP A 12 0.78 6.82 15.11
CA ASP A 12 0.97 8.24 15.41
C ASP A 12 -0.26 9.10 15.07
N ILE A 13 -1.06 8.71 14.06
CA ILE A 13 -2.25 9.47 13.61
C ILE A 13 -3.58 9.01 14.24
N THR A 14 -3.61 7.88 14.95
CA THR A 14 -4.86 7.26 15.42
C THR A 14 -4.97 7.31 16.95
N ASP A 15 -6.05 7.89 17.47
CA ASP A 15 -6.37 7.88 18.90
C ASP A 15 -6.57 6.45 19.44
N GLY A 16 -6.21 6.25 20.72
CA GLY A 16 -5.98 4.93 21.32
C GLY A 16 -7.12 3.92 21.21
N GLU A 17 -8.37 4.37 21.09
CA GLU A 17 -9.56 3.51 20.98
C GLU A 17 -9.75 2.89 19.58
N ASP A 18 -9.35 3.62 18.52
CA ASP A 18 -9.48 3.17 17.13
C ASP A 18 -8.21 2.49 16.57
N ARG A 19 -7.11 2.51 17.33
CA ARG A 19 -5.82 1.95 16.91
C ARG A 19 -5.95 0.46 16.54
N ALA A 20 -6.60 -0.34 17.38
CA ALA A 20 -6.79 -1.77 17.10
C ALA A 20 -7.57 -2.02 15.78
N ARG A 21 -8.56 -1.18 15.48
CA ARG A 21 -9.36 -1.25 14.25
C ARG A 21 -8.52 -0.91 13.02
N HIS A 22 -7.68 0.11 13.10
CA HIS A 22 -6.81 0.52 12.00
C HIS A 22 -5.70 -0.50 11.71
N PHE A 23 -5.08 -1.07 12.76
CA PHE A 23 -4.15 -2.20 12.60
C PHE A 23 -4.85 -3.45 12.02
N GLY A 24 -6.10 -3.69 12.41
CA GLY A 24 -6.94 -4.74 11.82
C GLY A 24 -7.20 -4.51 10.32
N LEU A 25 -7.54 -3.28 9.92
CA LEU A 25 -7.71 -2.91 8.51
C LEU A 25 -6.42 -3.05 7.70
N MET A 26 -5.29 -2.61 8.25
CA MET A 26 -3.98 -2.78 7.62
C MET A 26 -3.68 -4.27 7.36
N SER A 27 -3.97 -5.12 8.34
CA SER A 27 -3.79 -6.57 8.21
C SER A 27 -4.77 -7.18 7.20
N ALA A 28 -6.01 -6.69 7.15
CA ALA A 28 -7.00 -7.12 6.17
C ALA A 28 -6.57 -6.76 4.73
N CYS A 29 -6.08 -5.53 4.52
CA CYS A 29 -5.52 -5.12 3.23
C CYS A 29 -4.35 -6.02 2.79
N PHE A 30 -3.49 -6.43 3.73
CA PHE A 30 -2.40 -7.35 3.44
C PHE A 30 -2.90 -8.74 3.05
N GLY A 31 -3.89 -9.28 3.77
CA GLY A 31 -4.52 -10.55 3.44
C GLY A 31 -5.22 -10.52 2.07
N VAL A 32 -5.97 -9.45 1.79
CA VAL A 32 -6.61 -9.24 0.48
C VAL A 32 -5.57 -9.16 -0.62
N GLY A 33 -4.47 -8.42 -0.43
CA GLY A 33 -3.37 -8.35 -1.39
C GLY A 33 -2.73 -9.71 -1.66
N MET A 34 -2.58 -10.55 -0.64
CA MET A 34 -2.02 -11.90 -0.77
C MET A 34 -2.94 -12.86 -1.54
N VAL A 35 -4.26 -12.68 -1.49
CA VAL A 35 -5.22 -13.48 -2.27
C VAL A 35 -5.39 -12.92 -3.68
N ALA A 36 -5.58 -11.60 -3.80
CA ALA A 36 -5.81 -10.93 -5.07
C ALA A 36 -4.57 -10.95 -5.98
N GLY A 37 -3.37 -10.86 -5.41
CA GLY A 37 -2.11 -10.84 -6.16
C GLY A 37 -1.89 -12.08 -7.04
N PRO A 38 -1.92 -13.31 -6.48
CA PRO A 38 -1.79 -14.54 -7.26
C PRO A 38 -2.93 -14.76 -8.26
N VAL A 39 -4.17 -14.38 -7.90
CA VAL A 39 -5.33 -14.52 -8.80
C VAL A 39 -5.17 -13.60 -10.01
N ALA A 40 -4.86 -12.32 -9.79
CA ALA A 40 -4.60 -11.37 -10.87
C ALA A 40 -3.36 -11.77 -11.68
N GLY A 41 -2.28 -12.19 -11.01
CA GLY A 41 -1.04 -12.62 -11.65
C GLY A 41 -1.21 -13.88 -12.50
N GLY A 42 -2.01 -14.85 -12.04
CA GLY A 42 -2.31 -16.08 -12.77
C GLY A 42 -3.20 -15.84 -13.99
N LEU A 43 -4.24 -15.01 -13.86
CA LEU A 43 -5.10 -14.62 -14.98
C LEU A 43 -4.33 -13.86 -16.06
N LEU A 44 -3.47 -12.93 -15.67
CA LEU A 44 -2.65 -12.17 -16.60
C LEU A 44 -1.52 -13.03 -17.20
N GLY A 45 -0.91 -13.90 -16.41
CA GLY A 45 0.11 -14.85 -16.86
C GLY A 45 -0.41 -15.86 -17.89
N ALA A 46 -1.71 -16.19 -17.84
CA ALA A 46 -2.36 -17.05 -18.84
C ALA A 46 -2.49 -16.39 -20.22
N ILE A 47 -2.53 -15.04 -20.29
CA ILE A 47 -2.60 -14.30 -21.56
C ILE A 47 -1.20 -14.10 -22.14
N SER A 48 -0.23 -13.72 -21.31
CA SER A 48 1.16 -13.58 -21.72
C SER A 48 2.08 -13.63 -20.50
N LEU A 49 3.25 -14.27 -20.64
CA LEU A 49 4.25 -14.37 -19.58
C LEU A 49 4.72 -12.98 -19.09
N HIS A 50 4.60 -11.94 -19.91
CA HIS A 50 5.01 -10.57 -19.59
C HIS A 50 3.88 -9.69 -19.02
N ALA A 51 2.61 -10.07 -19.20
CA ALA A 51 1.46 -9.30 -18.73
C ALA A 51 1.43 -9.08 -17.20
N PRO A 52 1.77 -10.04 -16.32
CA PRO A 52 1.80 -9.79 -14.88
C PRO A 52 2.87 -8.76 -14.49
N PHE A 53 4.01 -8.70 -15.20
CA PHE A 53 5.03 -7.68 -14.97
C PHE A 53 4.57 -6.30 -15.40
N LEU A 54 3.88 -6.19 -16.54
CA LEU A 54 3.31 -4.92 -17.00
C LEU A 54 2.21 -4.43 -16.03
N ALA A 55 1.36 -5.33 -15.53
CA ALA A 55 0.35 -4.98 -14.54
C ALA A 55 0.98 -4.53 -13.20
N ALA A 56 2.04 -5.19 -12.75
CA ALA A 56 2.80 -4.75 -11.59
C ALA A 56 3.44 -3.37 -11.80
N ALA A 57 3.99 -3.10 -12.99
CA ALA A 57 4.54 -1.80 -13.35
C ALA A 57 3.48 -0.70 -13.36
N VAL A 58 2.28 -0.98 -13.89
CA VAL A 58 1.14 -0.06 -13.87
C VAL A 58 0.65 0.17 -12.43
N LEU A 59 0.50 -0.88 -11.63
CA LEU A 59 0.12 -0.77 -10.21
C LEU A 59 1.14 0.08 -9.43
N ASN A 60 2.44 -0.13 -9.65
CA ASN A 60 3.47 0.66 -9.00
C ASN A 60 3.50 2.10 -9.53
N GLY A 61 3.24 2.31 -10.82
CA GLY A 61 3.09 3.64 -11.42
C GLY A 61 1.89 4.40 -10.85
N LEU A 62 0.76 3.72 -10.64
CA LEU A 62 -0.40 4.28 -9.95
C LEU A 62 -0.08 4.60 -8.49
N ASN A 63 0.62 3.70 -7.78
CA ASN A 63 1.07 3.97 -6.42
C ASN A 63 2.02 5.18 -6.35
N LEU A 64 2.91 5.34 -7.33
CA LEU A 64 3.79 6.50 -7.44
C LEU A 64 2.98 7.77 -7.74
N LEU A 65 2.00 7.73 -8.67
CA LEU A 65 1.13 8.85 -8.97
C LEU A 65 0.29 9.26 -7.76
N LEU A 66 -0.26 8.29 -7.04
CA LEU A 66 -0.97 8.54 -5.78
C LEU A 66 -0.02 9.09 -4.71
N GLY A 67 1.22 8.60 -4.62
CA GLY A 67 2.25 9.22 -3.79
C GLY A 67 2.52 10.67 -4.19
N CYS A 68 2.68 10.96 -5.47
CA CYS A 68 2.97 12.32 -5.95
C CYS A 68 1.80 13.29 -5.81
N PHE A 69 0.55 12.84 -6.00
CA PHE A 69 -0.64 13.70 -5.95
C PHE A 69 -1.33 13.74 -4.59
N LEU A 70 -1.44 12.58 -3.92
CA LEU A 70 -2.18 12.42 -2.67
C LEU A 70 -1.28 12.68 -1.45
N MET A 71 0.02 12.38 -1.56
CA MET A 71 1.00 12.74 -0.54
C MET A 71 1.41 14.22 -0.74
N GLN A 72 0.53 15.14 -0.32
CA GLN A 72 0.96 16.52 -0.06
C GLN A 72 2.00 16.47 1.06
N GLU A 73 3.18 17.05 0.84
CA GLU A 73 4.34 17.01 1.74
C GLU A 73 3.96 16.99 3.24
N SER A 74 4.24 15.88 3.93
CA SER A 74 4.23 15.82 5.41
C SER A 74 5.46 16.49 6.03
N HIS A 75 6.10 17.42 5.32
CA HIS A 75 7.29 18.13 5.78
C HIS A 75 7.25 19.59 5.35
N LYS A 76 6.34 20.36 5.95
CA LYS A 76 6.71 21.72 6.33
C LYS A 76 7.89 21.55 7.30
N GLY A 77 9.08 21.90 6.84
CA GLY A 77 10.27 21.86 7.67
C GLY A 77 10.06 22.71 8.91
N GLU A 78 9.77 22.07 10.05
CA GLU A 78 9.83 22.74 11.34
C GLU A 78 11.24 22.56 11.88
N ARG A 79 12.08 23.47 11.41
CA ARG A 79 13.33 23.84 12.04
C ARG A 79 12.98 24.36 13.44
N ARG A 80 13.06 23.52 14.47
CA ARG A 80 13.29 23.92 15.88
C ARG A 80 13.71 22.74 16.73
#